data_AF-A0A3M0T261-F1
#
_entry.id   AF-A0A3M0T261-F1
#
_cell.length_a   1.000
_cell.length_b   1.000
_cell.length_c   1.000
_cell.angle_alpha   90.00
_cell.angle_beta   90.00
_cell.angle_gamma   90.00
#
_symmetry.space_group_name_H-M   'P 1'
#
loop_
_entity.id
_entity.type
_entity.pdbx_description
1 polymer ?
#
loop_
_entity_poly.entity_id
_entity_poly.type
_entity_poly.pdbx_seq_one_letter_code
_entity_poly.pdbx_strand_id
1 'polypeptide(L)'
;MIINHNLMANNAIRHMNANNTAAGKSMQKLSSGLRINSAADDAAGLAISEKMKAQVNGLNQANSNAQDGVSMVQTAEGALNETTSILQRMRTLANQSANGTNTDQDRSNIQDEMDQLTSEINRIGNTTEFNTQKLLNGGIGSTDGQKITEATSAAVTVGFNSTGAASSFKGTITVDNRSFDLSSVSLGAGATMTQTISALQNVTSGGVKLGDLVDITKDTATDIKFTDKSSGASSSITASVGANGSLNVLAKTTVDGDPTLIERAGLQGTTTLGATADNVIAKDSTLKITVGSNSAVEVALNDTTADKTYATKTGADDNVKQAAMDDLIKDVNASLQKAGLSDKVEASLSKDNKVQFISKSGVDISVANGVGTPMTSLGFTGTTDGTAVKNVEQVAGPGAEGTGFNTTFQIGANEGQSMSLNINDMRSAALGITGNAGQKGFTATNTVTNGTTDIKQEAALNVMNKDDASAALTTIDGALTKVSAERGKLGAIQNRLEHTENNLSTSAENLTSAQARITDVDMASEMSQYSKNNILAQAAQAMLAQANQQPQQVLQLLR
;
A
#
# COMPACT_ATOMS: atom_id res chain seq x y z
N MET A 1 -76.94 -24.43 44.49
CA MET A 1 -75.68 -25.10 44.11
C MET A 1 -75.75 -25.35 42.61
N ILE A 2 -74.87 -24.75 41.81
CA ILE A 2 -74.93 -24.86 40.34
C ILE A 2 -74.14 -26.10 39.94
N ILE A 3 -74.82 -27.14 39.45
CA ILE A 3 -74.22 -28.48 39.19
C ILE A 3 -73.46 -28.52 37.86
N ASN A 4 -73.83 -27.66 36.91
CA ASN A 4 -73.30 -27.71 35.54
C ASN A 4 -71.88 -27.11 35.41
N HIS A 5 -71.42 -26.33 36.39
CA HIS A 5 -70.07 -25.73 36.39
C HIS A 5 -69.41 -25.95 37.76
N ASN A 6 -68.43 -26.83 37.80
CA ASN A 6 -67.65 -27.10 39.01
C ASN A 6 -66.51 -26.08 39.15
N LEU A 7 -66.80 -24.95 39.78
CA LEU A 7 -65.80 -23.89 40.03
C LEU A 7 -64.60 -24.37 40.87
N MET A 8 -64.82 -25.32 41.80
CA MET A 8 -63.74 -25.84 42.65
C MET A 8 -62.78 -26.72 41.87
N ALA A 9 -63.28 -27.57 40.97
CA ALA A 9 -62.44 -28.32 40.05
C ALA A 9 -61.71 -27.39 39.06
N ASN A 10 -62.39 -26.37 38.51
CA ASN A 10 -61.73 -25.39 37.63
C ASN A 10 -60.66 -24.55 38.33
N ASN A 11 -60.83 -24.23 39.62
CA ASN A 11 -59.78 -23.60 40.43
C ASN A 11 -58.61 -24.56 40.66
N ALA A 12 -58.87 -25.82 41.01
CA ALA A 12 -57.83 -26.83 41.19
C ALA A 12 -57.03 -27.07 39.89
N ILE A 13 -57.70 -27.14 38.72
CA ILE A 13 -57.05 -27.24 37.40
C ILE A 13 -56.18 -26.01 37.12
N ARG A 14 -56.66 -24.80 37.40
CA ARG A 14 -55.87 -23.57 37.22
C ARG A 14 -54.60 -23.59 38.09
N HIS A 15 -54.70 -24.00 39.35
CA HIS A 15 -53.55 -24.13 40.25
C HIS A 15 -52.60 -25.27 39.81
N MET A 16 -53.14 -26.41 39.37
CA MET A 16 -52.35 -27.53 38.84
C MET A 16 -51.56 -27.13 37.59
N ASN A 17 -52.21 -26.46 36.62
CA ASN A 17 -51.57 -25.99 35.39
C ASN A 17 -50.51 -24.90 35.69
N ALA A 18 -50.79 -23.98 36.62
CA ALA A 18 -49.82 -22.99 37.07
C ALA A 18 -48.58 -23.65 37.72
N ASN A 19 -48.78 -24.64 38.60
CA ASN A 19 -47.70 -25.36 39.26
C ASN A 19 -46.89 -26.24 38.28
N ASN A 20 -47.55 -26.91 37.33
CA ASN A 20 -46.86 -27.66 36.27
C ASN A 20 -46.02 -26.75 35.37
N THR A 21 -46.52 -25.56 35.03
CA THR A 21 -45.76 -24.58 34.25
C THR A 21 -44.54 -24.07 35.04
N ALA A 22 -44.72 -23.80 36.34
CA ALA A 22 -43.62 -23.37 37.21
C ALA A 22 -42.57 -24.47 37.43
N ALA A 23 -42.99 -25.72 37.63
CA ALA A 23 -42.09 -26.87 37.73
C ALA A 23 -41.33 -27.12 36.41
N GLY A 24 -42.01 -26.96 35.26
CA GLY A 24 -41.38 -27.03 33.94
C GLY A 24 -40.31 -25.95 33.75
N LYS A 25 -40.58 -24.71 34.17
CA LYS A 25 -39.59 -23.62 34.17
C LYS A 25 -38.40 -23.91 35.07
N SER A 26 -38.63 -24.36 36.31
CA SER A 26 -37.53 -24.73 37.22
C SER A 26 -36.68 -25.88 36.66
N MET A 27 -37.31 -26.88 36.04
CA MET A 27 -36.60 -27.96 35.35
C MET A 27 -35.74 -27.44 34.18
N GLN A 28 -36.26 -26.50 33.40
CA GLN A 28 -35.53 -25.87 32.30
C GLN A 28 -34.32 -25.05 32.80
N LYS A 29 -34.45 -24.34 33.93
CA LYS A 29 -33.34 -23.61 34.57
C LYS A 29 -32.29 -24.55 35.14
N LEU A 30 -32.70 -25.61 35.83
CA LEU A 30 -31.81 -26.65 36.34
C LEU A 30 -31.06 -27.39 35.23
N SER A 31 -31.73 -27.64 34.11
CA SER A 31 -31.11 -28.31 32.95
C SER A 31 -30.13 -27.41 32.20
N SER A 32 -30.37 -26.10 32.16
CA SER A 32 -29.50 -25.14 31.46
C SER A 32 -28.41 -24.55 32.35
N GLY A 33 -28.55 -24.63 33.68
CA GLY A 33 -27.70 -23.92 34.63
C GLY A 33 -27.92 -22.40 34.63
N LEU A 34 -28.86 -21.90 33.82
CA LEU A 34 -29.12 -20.48 33.63
C LEU A 34 -30.44 -20.09 34.30
N ARG A 35 -30.39 -19.05 35.14
CA ARG A 35 -31.52 -18.37 35.76
C ARG A 35 -32.42 -17.68 34.73
N ILE A 36 -31.81 -17.15 33.66
CA ILE A 36 -32.47 -16.43 32.55
C ILE A 36 -32.25 -17.24 31.27
N ASN A 37 -33.29 -17.95 30.80
CA ASN A 37 -33.23 -18.76 29.58
C ASN A 37 -34.08 -18.16 28.43
N SER A 38 -34.97 -17.22 28.74
CA SER A 38 -35.81 -16.55 27.74
C SER A 38 -36.01 -15.07 28.11
N ALA A 39 -36.29 -14.23 27.10
CA ALA A 39 -36.62 -12.83 27.32
C ALA A 39 -37.89 -12.62 28.19
N ALA A 40 -38.73 -13.66 28.31
CA ALA A 40 -39.92 -13.65 29.15
C ALA A 40 -39.60 -13.81 30.66
N ASP A 41 -38.41 -14.30 31.02
CA ASP A 41 -38.02 -14.46 32.42
C ASP A 41 -37.37 -13.20 32.99
N ASP A 42 -36.50 -12.53 32.22
CA ASP A 42 -35.94 -11.21 32.54
C ASP A 42 -35.37 -10.55 31.27
N ALA A 43 -36.16 -9.66 30.63
CA ALA A 43 -35.77 -9.01 29.39
C ALA A 43 -34.55 -8.08 29.55
N ALA A 44 -34.44 -7.37 30.69
CA ALA A 44 -33.34 -6.46 30.94
C ALA A 44 -32.05 -7.23 31.29
N GLY A 45 -32.16 -8.25 32.13
CA GLY A 45 -31.05 -9.13 32.48
C GLY A 45 -30.50 -9.88 31.27
N LEU A 46 -31.37 -10.36 30.39
CA LEU A 46 -30.97 -11.00 29.14
C LEU A 46 -30.21 -10.02 28.23
N ALA A 47 -30.76 -8.82 27.99
CA ALA A 47 -30.11 -7.81 27.13
C ALA A 47 -28.72 -7.38 27.64
N ILE A 48 -28.57 -7.23 28.96
CA ILE A 48 -27.27 -6.92 29.58
C ILE A 48 -26.31 -8.10 29.41
N SER A 49 -26.78 -9.33 29.64
CA SER A 49 -25.95 -10.53 29.49
C SER A 49 -25.49 -10.76 28.05
N GLU A 50 -26.33 -10.47 27.05
CA GLU A 50 -25.98 -10.55 25.63
C GLU A 50 -24.94 -9.48 25.26
N LYS A 51 -25.07 -8.27 25.81
CA LYS A 51 -24.04 -7.22 25.64
C LYS A 51 -22.72 -7.62 26.28
N MET A 52 -22.73 -8.17 27.50
CA MET A 52 -21.53 -8.67 28.16
C MET A 52 -20.89 -9.82 27.39
N LYS A 53 -21.70 -10.75 26.87
CA LYS A 53 -21.23 -11.85 26.02
C LYS A 53 -20.58 -11.35 24.73
N ALA A 54 -21.19 -10.35 24.07
CA ALA A 54 -20.61 -9.73 22.89
C ALA A 54 -19.27 -9.05 23.22
N GLN A 55 -19.17 -8.37 24.37
CA GLN A 55 -17.93 -7.77 24.85
C GLN A 55 -16.86 -8.82 25.18
N VAL A 56 -17.21 -9.91 25.88
CA VAL A 56 -16.28 -11.01 26.18
C VAL A 56 -15.75 -11.64 24.90
N ASN A 57 -16.61 -11.90 23.91
CA ASN A 57 -16.18 -12.40 22.61
C ASN A 57 -15.25 -11.42 21.89
N GLY A 58 -15.56 -10.12 21.94
CA GLY A 58 -14.72 -9.07 21.37
C GLY A 58 -13.36 -8.95 22.08
N LEU A 59 -13.32 -9.08 23.41
CA LEU A 59 -12.08 -9.08 24.19
C LEU A 59 -11.24 -10.33 23.92
N ASN A 60 -11.87 -11.51 23.80
CA ASN A 60 -11.16 -12.74 23.44
C ASN A 60 -10.54 -12.65 22.05
N GLN A 61 -11.26 -12.10 21.07
CA GLN A 61 -10.71 -11.85 19.74
C GLN A 61 -9.58 -10.82 19.79
N ALA A 62 -9.73 -9.74 20.55
CA ALA A 62 -8.68 -8.76 20.76
C ALA A 62 -7.43 -9.38 21.43
N ASN A 63 -7.62 -10.34 22.33
CA ASN A 63 -6.52 -11.09 22.95
C ASN A 63 -5.76 -11.92 21.92
N SER A 64 -6.47 -12.65 21.05
CA SER A 64 -5.85 -13.37 19.93
C SER A 64 -5.12 -12.42 18.96
N ASN A 65 -5.73 -11.27 18.62
CA ASN A 65 -5.09 -10.27 17.77
C ASN A 65 -3.80 -9.71 18.41
N ALA A 66 -3.79 -9.50 19.73
CA ALA A 66 -2.59 -9.08 20.46
C ALA A 66 -1.51 -10.16 20.45
N GLN A 67 -1.87 -11.43 20.59
CA GLN A 67 -0.95 -12.57 20.48
C GLN A 67 -0.36 -12.71 19.07
N ASP A 68 -1.16 -12.51 18.03
CA ASP A 68 -0.67 -12.46 16.64
C ASP A 68 0.31 -11.29 16.45
N GLY A 69 0.00 -10.13 17.04
CA GLY A 69 0.89 -8.98 17.07
C GLY A 69 2.23 -9.27 17.76
N VAL A 70 2.21 -9.97 18.91
CA VAL A 70 3.43 -10.42 19.61
C VAL A 70 4.24 -11.36 18.70
N SER A 71 3.59 -12.34 18.08
CA SER A 71 4.24 -13.32 17.21
C SER A 71 4.90 -12.66 15.99
N MET A 72 4.23 -11.66 15.42
CA MET A 72 4.74 -10.86 14.31
C MET A 72 5.95 -10.01 14.72
N VAL A 73 5.87 -9.34 15.87
CA VAL A 73 6.99 -8.54 16.41
C VAL A 73 8.19 -9.43 16.75
N GLN A 74 7.97 -10.62 17.31
CA GLN A 74 9.03 -11.59 17.59
C GLN A 74 9.69 -12.11 16.31
N THR A 75 8.90 -12.33 15.24
CA THR A 75 9.43 -12.72 13.92
C THR A 75 10.34 -11.61 13.36
N ALA A 76 9.90 -10.35 13.44
CA ALA A 76 10.70 -9.21 13.02
C ALA A 76 11.95 -9.04 13.91
N GLU A 77 11.84 -9.15 15.23
CA GLU A 77 12.98 -9.03 16.15
C GLU A 77 14.01 -10.14 15.93
N GLY A 78 13.57 -11.37 15.70
CA GLY A 78 14.45 -12.50 15.36
C GLY A 78 15.28 -12.22 14.10
N ALA A 79 14.64 -11.70 13.04
CA ALA A 79 15.34 -11.30 11.84
C ALA A 79 16.33 -10.14 12.09
N LEU A 80 15.96 -9.14 12.90
CA LEU A 80 16.87 -8.04 13.26
C LEU A 80 18.03 -8.46 14.16
N ASN A 81 17.88 -9.52 14.97
CA ASN A 81 18.98 -10.12 15.71
C ASN A 81 20.03 -10.68 14.74
N GLU A 82 19.61 -11.39 13.69
CA GLU A 82 20.51 -11.88 12.65
C GLU A 82 21.19 -10.73 11.89
N THR A 83 20.43 -9.70 11.49
CA THR A 83 21.01 -8.48 10.88
C THR A 83 22.04 -7.82 11.80
N THR A 84 21.78 -7.75 13.12
CA THR A 84 22.73 -7.21 14.10
C THR A 84 24.03 -8.03 14.14
N SER A 85 23.92 -9.37 14.18
CA SER A 85 25.08 -10.27 14.17
C SER A 85 25.91 -10.13 12.90
N ILE A 86 25.25 -10.01 11.74
CA ILE A 86 25.91 -9.79 10.45
C ILE A 86 26.64 -8.44 10.44
N LEU A 87 26.00 -7.35 10.89
CA LEU A 87 26.65 -6.03 10.97
C LEU A 87 27.83 -6.02 11.93
N GLN A 88 27.76 -6.73 13.06
CA GLN A 88 28.91 -6.91 13.96
C GLN A 88 30.04 -7.67 13.27
N ARG A 89 29.73 -8.71 12.48
CA ARG A 89 30.72 -9.41 11.66
C ARG A 89 31.34 -8.48 10.61
N MET A 90 30.54 -7.72 9.87
CA MET A 90 31.02 -6.72 8.91
C MET A 90 31.94 -5.68 9.56
N ARG A 91 31.62 -5.24 10.78
CA ARG A 91 32.48 -4.34 11.57
C ARG A 91 33.84 -4.98 11.86
N THR A 92 33.86 -6.25 12.28
CA THR A 92 35.14 -6.96 12.54
C THR A 92 35.98 -7.09 11.27
N LEU A 93 35.36 -7.35 10.12
CA LEU A 93 36.02 -7.42 8.83
C LEU A 93 36.58 -6.07 8.39
N ALA A 94 35.81 -4.99 8.55
CA ALA A 94 36.27 -3.64 8.26
C ALA A 94 37.49 -3.26 9.14
N ASN A 95 37.43 -3.58 10.44
CA ASN A 95 38.56 -3.36 11.35
C ASN A 95 39.77 -4.24 11.01
N GLN A 96 39.55 -5.50 10.62
CA GLN A 96 40.62 -6.37 10.14
C GLN A 96 41.26 -5.79 8.88
N SER A 97 40.47 -5.34 7.90
CA SER A 97 40.95 -4.77 6.65
C SER A 97 41.74 -3.47 6.85
N ALA A 98 41.38 -2.68 7.86
CA ALA A 98 42.08 -1.45 8.23
C ALA A 98 43.50 -1.69 8.81
N ASN A 99 43.87 -2.94 9.12
CA ASN A 99 45.20 -3.26 9.62
C ASN A 99 46.26 -3.20 8.51
N GLY A 100 47.35 -2.48 8.76
CA GLY A 100 48.42 -2.24 7.79
C GLY A 100 49.25 -3.48 7.42
N THR A 101 49.09 -4.59 8.14
CA THR A 101 49.77 -5.86 7.85
C THR A 101 49.09 -6.69 6.76
N ASN A 102 47.85 -6.38 6.39
CA ASN A 102 47.13 -7.13 5.36
C ASN A 102 47.63 -6.76 3.96
N THR A 103 47.76 -7.76 3.11
CA THR A 103 48.07 -7.57 1.69
C THR A 103 46.81 -7.14 0.91
N ASP A 104 46.98 -6.68 -0.32
CA ASP A 104 45.84 -6.34 -1.19
C ASP A 104 44.99 -7.58 -1.52
N GLN A 105 45.61 -8.76 -1.60
CA GLN A 105 44.89 -10.02 -1.78
C GLN A 105 44.04 -10.37 -0.55
N ASP A 106 44.55 -10.15 0.67
CA ASP A 106 43.78 -10.37 1.89
C ASP A 106 42.59 -9.43 1.97
N ARG A 107 42.77 -8.16 1.57
CA ARG A 107 41.67 -7.18 1.50
C ARG A 107 40.63 -7.55 0.45
N SER A 108 41.04 -8.12 -0.68
CA SER A 108 40.11 -8.67 -1.69
C SER A 108 39.26 -9.80 -1.11
N ASN A 109 39.86 -10.74 -0.38
CA ASN A 109 39.12 -11.84 0.23
C ASN A 109 38.14 -11.34 1.32
N ILE A 110 38.53 -10.31 2.08
CA ILE A 110 37.65 -9.66 3.07
C ILE A 110 36.49 -8.93 2.37
N GLN A 111 36.75 -8.30 1.21
CA GLN A 111 35.72 -7.65 0.41
C GLN A 111 34.69 -8.65 -0.10
N ASP A 112 35.12 -9.82 -0.59
CA ASP A 112 34.20 -10.87 -1.02
C ASP A 112 33.28 -11.33 0.13
N GLU A 113 33.81 -11.48 1.35
CA GLU A 113 32.99 -11.79 2.53
C GLU A 113 32.02 -10.64 2.85
N MET A 114 32.46 -9.39 2.74
CA MET A 114 31.61 -8.21 2.94
C MET A 114 30.44 -8.16 1.95
N ASP A 115 30.67 -8.49 0.68
CA ASP A 115 29.66 -8.52 -0.37
C ASP A 115 28.60 -9.59 -0.08
N GLN A 116 29.02 -10.78 0.37
CA GLN A 116 28.11 -11.86 0.76
C GLN A 116 27.27 -11.50 1.99
N LEU A 117 27.88 -10.93 3.03
CA LEU A 117 27.15 -10.49 4.22
C LEU A 117 26.13 -9.39 3.90
N THR A 118 26.48 -8.48 3.00
CA THR A 118 25.56 -7.43 2.54
C THR A 118 24.38 -8.01 1.75
N SER A 119 24.65 -9.01 0.90
CA SER A 119 23.60 -9.74 0.15
C SER A 119 22.70 -10.54 1.10
N GLU A 120 23.25 -11.09 2.18
CA GLU A 120 22.51 -11.80 3.21
C GLU A 120 21.58 -10.88 4.01
N ILE A 121 22.01 -9.65 4.34
CA ILE A 121 21.14 -8.62 4.93
C ILE A 121 19.95 -8.34 4.00
N ASN A 122 20.19 -8.20 2.69
CA ASN A 122 19.13 -8.04 1.71
C ASN A 122 18.19 -9.25 1.65
N ARG A 123 18.74 -10.48 1.71
CA ARG A 123 17.93 -11.70 1.79
C ARG A 123 16.99 -11.66 2.98
N ILE A 124 17.51 -11.40 4.18
CA ILE A 124 16.72 -11.31 5.42
C ILE A 124 15.61 -10.27 5.26
N GLY A 125 15.93 -9.07 4.77
CA GLY A 125 14.93 -8.02 4.55
C GLY A 125 13.83 -8.44 3.58
N ASN A 126 14.19 -9.11 2.48
CA ASN A 126 13.24 -9.52 1.43
C ASN A 126 12.46 -10.80 1.74
N THR A 127 13.00 -11.71 2.55
CA THR A 127 12.35 -13.00 2.86
C THR A 127 11.59 -13.01 4.18
N THR A 128 11.85 -12.06 5.09
CA THR A 128 11.15 -12.01 6.38
C THR A 128 9.69 -11.61 6.20
N GLU A 129 8.79 -12.55 6.45
CA GLU A 129 7.35 -12.37 6.31
C GLU A 129 6.56 -12.99 7.45
N PHE A 130 5.41 -12.40 7.74
CA PHE A 130 4.40 -12.97 8.63
C PHE A 130 3.07 -13.00 7.89
N ASN A 131 2.47 -14.19 7.74
CA ASN A 131 1.23 -14.36 6.98
C ASN A 131 1.29 -13.68 5.59
N THR A 132 2.36 -13.95 4.82
CA THR A 132 2.69 -13.38 3.50
C THR A 132 2.98 -11.86 3.46
N GLN A 133 2.86 -11.16 4.58
CA GLN A 133 3.20 -9.73 4.67
C GLN A 133 4.69 -9.56 4.97
N LYS A 134 5.39 -8.81 4.12
CA LYS A 134 6.80 -8.50 4.29
C LYS A 134 7.00 -7.46 5.38
N LEU A 135 7.87 -7.76 6.35
CA LEU A 135 8.03 -6.93 7.55
C LEU A 135 9.17 -5.92 7.45
N LEU A 136 10.23 -6.26 6.72
CA LEU A 136 11.52 -5.57 6.79
C LEU A 136 11.96 -4.92 5.47
N ASN A 137 11.17 -5.01 4.41
CA ASN A 137 11.52 -4.51 3.07
C ASN A 137 10.90 -3.14 2.73
N GLY A 138 10.47 -2.39 3.75
CA GLY A 138 9.91 -1.06 3.56
C GLY A 138 8.52 -1.02 2.91
N GLY A 139 7.79 -2.14 2.89
CA GLY A 139 6.44 -2.19 2.32
C GLY A 139 6.40 -2.41 0.81
N ILE A 140 7.56 -2.69 0.19
CA ILE A 140 7.64 -3.14 -1.21
C ILE A 140 6.93 -4.50 -1.32
N GLY A 141 5.64 -4.47 -1.66
CA GLY A 141 4.79 -5.66 -1.80
C GLY A 141 3.81 -5.95 -0.65
N SER A 142 3.63 -5.07 0.34
CA SER A 142 2.66 -5.33 1.43
C SER A 142 1.25 -4.76 1.22
N THR A 143 0.98 -4.01 0.15
CA THR A 143 -0.41 -3.70 -0.25
C THR A 143 -0.50 -3.54 -1.75
N ASP A 144 -1.12 -4.51 -2.44
CA ASP A 144 -1.55 -4.34 -3.85
C ASP A 144 -2.57 -3.20 -4.02
N GLY A 145 -3.11 -2.66 -2.92
CA GLY A 145 -4.07 -1.56 -2.92
C GLY A 145 -3.51 -0.18 -3.28
N GLN A 146 -2.21 -0.04 -3.57
CA GLN A 146 -1.61 1.23 -4.03
C GLN A 146 -0.89 1.12 -5.38
N LYS A 147 -0.94 -0.03 -6.05
CA LYS A 147 -0.45 -0.11 -7.43
C LYS A 147 -1.52 0.47 -8.34
N ILE A 148 -1.32 1.71 -8.76
CA ILE A 148 -2.20 2.33 -9.75
C ILE A 148 -1.87 1.68 -11.10
N THR A 149 -2.88 1.13 -11.77
CA THR A 149 -2.74 0.63 -13.14
C THR A 149 -3.08 1.78 -14.09
N GLU A 150 -2.09 2.33 -14.79
CA GLU A 150 -2.34 3.26 -15.90
C GLU A 150 -1.89 2.62 -17.21
N ALA A 151 -2.75 2.69 -18.23
CA ALA A 151 -2.38 2.37 -19.59
C ALA A 151 -1.43 3.43 -20.15
N THR A 152 -0.33 2.99 -20.76
CA THR A 152 0.55 3.83 -21.55
C THR A 152 -0.26 4.32 -22.76
N SER A 153 -0.49 5.63 -22.87
CA SER A 153 -1.39 6.24 -23.88
C SER A 153 -1.35 5.56 -25.24
N ALA A 154 -2.51 5.14 -25.76
CA ALA A 154 -2.61 4.55 -27.09
C ALA A 154 -2.16 5.55 -28.17
N ALA A 155 -1.30 5.10 -29.09
CA ALA A 155 -0.80 5.92 -30.21
C ALA A 155 -1.07 5.25 -31.56
N VAL A 156 -1.71 5.99 -32.47
CA VAL A 156 -1.99 5.53 -33.84
C VAL A 156 -1.41 6.55 -34.84
N THR A 157 -0.63 6.06 -35.81
CA THR A 157 -0.10 6.87 -36.91
C THR A 157 -0.92 6.62 -38.17
N VAL A 158 -1.35 7.69 -38.84
CA VAL A 158 -2.16 7.65 -40.06
C VAL A 158 -1.47 8.40 -41.18
N GLY A 159 -1.30 7.75 -42.33
CA GLY A 159 -0.70 8.34 -43.53
C GLY A 159 -1.63 9.28 -44.30
N PHE A 160 -1.11 10.43 -44.73
CA PHE A 160 -1.75 11.43 -45.56
C PHE A 160 -1.25 11.34 -47.01
N ASN A 161 -2.16 11.04 -47.95
CA ASN A 161 -1.85 11.08 -49.38
C ASN A 161 -2.69 12.17 -50.07
N SER A 162 -2.09 13.33 -50.35
CA SER A 162 -2.72 14.42 -51.08
C SER A 162 -2.46 14.32 -52.59
N THR A 163 -3.04 13.32 -53.25
CA THR A 163 -3.08 13.29 -54.71
C THR A 163 -4.52 13.45 -55.20
N GLY A 164 -4.98 14.69 -55.39
CA GLY A 164 -6.24 15.01 -56.07
C GLY A 164 -7.10 16.08 -55.39
N ALA A 165 -7.92 16.79 -56.17
CA ALA A 165 -8.72 17.95 -55.79
C ALA A 165 -9.70 17.71 -54.61
N ALA A 166 -9.82 18.71 -53.73
CA ALA A 166 -10.76 18.81 -52.59
C ALA A 166 -11.00 17.48 -51.85
N SER A 167 -9.99 17.03 -51.09
CA SER A 167 -10.06 15.83 -50.26
C SER A 167 -10.99 16.06 -49.06
N SER A 168 -12.24 15.64 -49.19
CA SER A 168 -13.12 15.48 -48.03
C SER A 168 -12.67 14.25 -47.24
N PHE A 169 -12.34 14.40 -45.96
CA PHE A 169 -12.01 13.24 -45.12
C PHE A 169 -13.26 12.37 -44.98
N LYS A 170 -13.14 11.05 -45.14
CA LYS A 170 -14.26 10.10 -44.95
C LYS A 170 -13.77 8.93 -44.11
N GLY A 171 -14.12 8.92 -42.84
CA GLY A 171 -13.70 7.92 -41.85
C GLY A 171 -14.09 8.33 -40.44
N THR A 172 -13.95 7.41 -39.49
CA THR A 172 -14.24 7.68 -38.07
C THR A 172 -13.00 7.43 -37.22
N ILE A 173 -12.77 8.30 -36.23
CA ILE A 173 -11.81 8.07 -35.15
C ILE A 173 -12.62 7.85 -33.87
N THR A 174 -12.44 6.70 -33.23
CA THR A 174 -13.00 6.46 -31.90
C THR A 174 -11.93 6.54 -30.84
N VAL A 175 -12.18 7.31 -29.79
CA VAL A 175 -11.32 7.46 -28.61
C VAL A 175 -12.17 7.09 -27.41
N ASP A 176 -11.79 6.07 -26.64
CA ASP A 176 -12.50 5.60 -25.45
C ASP A 176 -14.03 5.55 -25.64
N ASN A 177 -14.45 4.75 -26.63
CA ASN A 177 -15.86 4.54 -27.03
C ASN A 177 -16.59 5.75 -27.62
N ARG A 178 -15.93 6.90 -27.83
CA ARG A 178 -16.53 8.09 -28.45
C ARG A 178 -16.10 8.22 -29.91
N SER A 179 -17.05 8.18 -30.83
CA SER A 179 -16.79 8.25 -32.28
C SER A 179 -16.85 9.68 -32.82
N PHE A 180 -15.83 10.08 -33.56
CA PHE A 180 -15.71 11.34 -34.28
C PHE A 180 -15.78 11.09 -35.78
N ASP A 181 -16.77 11.67 -36.44
CA ASP A 181 -16.91 11.59 -37.90
C ASP A 181 -16.11 12.70 -38.58
N LEU A 182 -15.13 12.29 -39.39
CA LEU A 182 -14.26 13.18 -40.14
C LEU A 182 -14.92 13.76 -41.40
N SER A 183 -16.15 13.33 -41.74
CA SER A 183 -16.88 13.73 -42.95
C SER A 183 -17.13 15.23 -43.11
N SER A 184 -17.08 15.96 -42.00
CA SER A 184 -17.24 17.42 -41.90
C SER A 184 -15.97 18.22 -42.19
N VAL A 185 -14.81 17.56 -42.24
CA VAL A 185 -13.53 18.20 -42.53
C VAL A 185 -13.36 18.32 -44.04
N SER A 186 -13.42 19.55 -44.55
CA SER A 186 -13.14 19.88 -45.95
C SER A 186 -11.99 20.87 -46.02
N LEU A 187 -10.94 20.51 -46.74
CA LEU A 187 -9.77 21.36 -46.96
C LEU A 187 -9.67 21.73 -48.43
N GLY A 188 -9.34 22.99 -48.71
CA GLY A 188 -9.10 23.48 -50.07
C GLY A 188 -7.83 22.87 -50.69
N ALA A 189 -7.73 22.93 -52.02
CA ALA A 189 -6.54 22.47 -52.74
C ALA A 189 -5.27 23.20 -52.23
N GLY A 190 -4.26 22.45 -51.80
CA GLY A 190 -2.99 22.99 -51.30
C GLY A 190 -2.93 23.29 -49.80
N ALA A 191 -3.87 22.80 -48.98
CA ALA A 191 -3.83 22.98 -47.53
C ALA A 191 -2.53 22.43 -46.90
N THR A 192 -1.89 23.23 -46.06
CA THR A 192 -0.67 22.82 -45.32
C THR A 192 -1.01 21.82 -44.22
N MET A 193 -0.05 20.97 -43.81
CA MET A 193 -0.24 20.00 -42.71
C MET A 193 -0.77 20.65 -41.41
N THR A 194 -0.32 21.87 -41.07
CA THR A 194 -0.80 22.61 -39.90
C THR A 194 -2.29 22.97 -39.98
N GLN A 195 -2.78 23.31 -41.18
CA GLN A 195 -4.20 23.58 -41.43
C GLN A 195 -5.02 22.28 -41.33
N THR A 196 -4.46 21.15 -41.79
CA THR A 196 -5.08 19.83 -41.64
C THR A 196 -5.22 19.42 -40.17
N ILE A 197 -4.13 19.53 -39.39
CA ILE A 197 -4.14 19.23 -37.95
C ILE A 197 -5.16 20.11 -37.23
N SER A 198 -5.17 21.42 -37.52
CA SER A 198 -6.12 22.36 -36.92
C SER A 198 -7.58 22.02 -37.26
N ALA A 199 -7.84 21.54 -38.47
CA ALA A 199 -9.18 21.13 -38.87
C ALA A 199 -9.61 19.82 -38.19
N LEU A 200 -8.71 18.85 -38.06
CA LEU A 200 -8.96 17.59 -37.34
C LEU A 200 -9.20 17.83 -35.85
N GLN A 201 -8.45 18.73 -35.22
CA GLN A 201 -8.63 19.09 -33.80
C GLN A 201 -10.02 19.68 -33.52
N ASN A 202 -10.62 20.38 -34.50
CA ASN A 202 -11.94 21.01 -34.35
C ASN A 202 -13.12 20.10 -34.69
N VAL A 203 -12.90 18.82 -35.03
CA VAL A 203 -13.99 17.86 -35.23
C VAL A 203 -14.70 17.63 -33.91
N THR A 204 -16.03 17.82 -33.87
CA THR A 204 -16.82 17.67 -32.65
C THR A 204 -17.73 16.44 -32.68
N SER A 205 -17.82 15.74 -31.56
CA SER A 205 -18.83 14.71 -31.32
C SER A 205 -19.45 14.89 -29.94
N GLY A 206 -20.79 15.01 -29.90
CA GLY A 206 -21.53 15.24 -28.65
C GLY A 206 -21.07 16.49 -27.87
N GLY A 207 -20.65 17.56 -28.57
CA GLY A 207 -20.22 18.83 -27.98
C GLY A 207 -18.75 18.90 -27.54
N VAL A 208 -17.98 17.82 -27.68
CA VAL A 208 -16.55 17.77 -27.32
C VAL A 208 -15.70 17.75 -28.59
N LYS A 209 -14.57 18.46 -28.62
CA LYS A 209 -13.65 18.46 -29.76
C LYS A 209 -12.69 17.27 -29.69
N LEU A 210 -12.26 16.76 -30.84
CA LEU A 210 -11.28 15.69 -30.91
C LEU A 210 -9.92 16.11 -30.32
N GLY A 211 -9.53 17.38 -30.49
CA GLY A 211 -8.32 17.93 -29.88
C GLY A 211 -8.34 17.99 -28.35
N ASP A 212 -9.52 17.89 -27.73
CA ASP A 212 -9.65 17.84 -26.26
C ASP A 212 -9.30 16.45 -25.72
N LEU A 213 -9.52 15.39 -26.51
CA LEU A 213 -9.30 14.00 -26.13
C LEU A 213 -7.99 13.41 -26.68
N VAL A 214 -7.43 13.97 -27.75
CA VAL A 214 -6.26 13.41 -28.43
C VAL A 214 -5.28 14.52 -28.78
N ASP A 215 -3.99 14.26 -28.57
CA ASP A 215 -2.92 15.07 -29.16
C ASP A 215 -2.68 14.64 -30.60
N ILE A 216 -2.93 15.58 -31.51
CA ILE A 216 -2.74 15.39 -32.95
C ILE A 216 -1.48 16.15 -33.33
N THR A 217 -0.43 15.41 -33.67
CA THR A 217 0.89 15.96 -34.01
C THR A 217 1.37 15.42 -35.35
N LYS A 218 2.34 16.12 -35.94
CA LYS A 218 3.01 15.65 -37.15
C LYS A 218 4.09 14.64 -36.74
N ASP A 219 4.06 13.45 -37.33
CA ASP A 219 5.06 12.39 -37.09
C ASP A 219 6.20 12.48 -38.12
N THR A 220 5.84 12.41 -39.41
CA THR A 220 6.77 12.50 -40.55
C THR A 220 6.28 13.51 -41.59
N ALA A 221 6.91 13.58 -42.77
CA ALA A 221 6.48 14.47 -43.86
C ALA A 221 5.04 14.17 -44.36
N THR A 222 4.59 12.91 -44.23
CA THR A 222 3.30 12.43 -44.74
C THR A 222 2.37 11.92 -43.64
N ASP A 223 2.81 11.78 -42.39
CA ASP A 223 2.02 11.07 -41.37
C ASP A 223 1.56 11.98 -40.23
N ILE A 224 0.35 11.72 -39.76
CA ILE A 224 -0.26 12.37 -38.59
C ILE A 224 -0.34 11.34 -37.46
N LYS A 225 0.19 11.69 -36.29
CA LYS A 225 0.13 10.86 -35.09
C LYS A 225 -0.96 11.36 -34.16
N PHE A 226 -1.78 10.42 -33.71
CA PHE A 226 -2.81 10.59 -32.71
C PHE A 226 -2.35 9.91 -31.42
N THR A 227 -2.35 10.62 -30.30
CA THR A 227 -2.02 10.08 -28.98
C THR A 227 -3.12 10.43 -28.00
N ASP A 228 -3.67 9.41 -27.34
CA ASP A 228 -4.80 9.59 -26.42
C ASP A 228 -4.36 10.38 -25.17
N LYS A 229 -5.20 11.32 -24.74
CA LYS A 229 -5.01 12.09 -23.50
C LYS A 229 -5.64 11.41 -22.29
N SER A 230 -6.41 10.35 -22.48
CA SER A 230 -7.03 9.59 -21.41
C SER A 230 -6.00 8.87 -20.53
N SER A 231 -6.20 8.95 -19.21
CA SER A 231 -5.42 8.24 -18.20
C SER A 231 -6.33 7.25 -17.48
N GLY A 232 -6.05 5.95 -17.59
CA GLY A 232 -6.83 4.88 -16.96
C GLY A 232 -6.43 3.49 -17.44
N ALA A 233 -7.08 2.45 -16.94
CA ALA A 233 -6.76 1.05 -17.27
C ALA A 233 -7.03 0.65 -18.74
N SER A 234 -7.66 1.52 -19.53
CA SER A 234 -7.97 1.28 -20.95
C SER A 234 -8.02 2.60 -21.72
N SER A 235 -6.88 3.00 -22.28
CA SER A 235 -6.81 4.02 -23.33
C SER A 235 -6.87 3.29 -24.67
N SER A 236 -7.80 3.69 -25.56
CA SER A 236 -7.94 3.04 -26.87
C SER A 236 -8.22 4.06 -27.98
N ILE A 237 -7.45 3.94 -29.07
CA ILE A 237 -7.73 4.67 -30.32
C ILE A 237 -7.99 3.65 -31.41
N THR A 238 -9.12 3.82 -32.11
CA THR A 238 -9.40 3.08 -33.34
C THR A 238 -9.67 4.06 -34.49
N ALA A 239 -8.94 3.90 -35.58
CA ALA A 239 -9.16 4.64 -36.82
C ALA A 239 -9.76 3.71 -37.89
N SER A 240 -10.77 4.19 -38.64
CA SER A 240 -11.38 3.42 -39.73
C SER A 240 -11.65 4.26 -40.99
N VAL A 241 -11.68 3.59 -42.15
CA VAL A 241 -11.94 4.20 -43.47
C VAL A 241 -13.38 3.91 -43.91
N GLY A 242 -14.07 4.93 -44.42
CA GLY A 242 -15.39 4.77 -45.04
C GLY A 242 -15.32 4.19 -46.47
N ALA A 243 -16.44 3.70 -46.99
CA ALA A 243 -16.51 2.88 -48.22
C ALA A 243 -15.87 3.43 -49.51
N ASN A 244 -15.48 4.72 -49.58
CA ASN A 244 -14.94 5.36 -50.79
C ASN A 244 -13.65 6.19 -50.56
N GLY A 245 -12.76 5.77 -49.65
CA GLY A 245 -11.31 6.02 -49.69
C GLY A 245 -10.81 7.48 -49.78
N SER A 246 -10.65 8.15 -48.64
CA SER A 246 -9.85 9.40 -48.55
C SER A 246 -8.97 9.50 -47.29
N LEU A 247 -8.78 8.39 -46.56
CA LEU A 247 -7.79 8.26 -45.50
C LEU A 247 -7.05 6.94 -45.72
N ASN A 248 -5.72 6.96 -45.92
CA ASN A 248 -4.94 5.75 -46.17
C ASN A 248 -4.58 5.05 -44.85
N VAL A 249 -5.59 4.78 -44.01
CA VAL A 249 -5.42 3.81 -42.93
C VAL A 249 -5.51 2.43 -43.60
N LEU A 250 -4.38 1.75 -43.73
CA LEU A 250 -4.35 0.36 -44.19
C LEU A 250 -5.07 -0.49 -43.13
N ALA A 251 -6.39 -0.65 -43.29
CA ALA A 251 -7.31 -1.36 -42.41
C ALA A 251 -7.61 -0.68 -41.05
N LYS A 252 -8.62 -1.21 -40.35
CA LYS A 252 -8.98 -0.81 -38.98
C LYS A 252 -7.78 -1.07 -38.06
N THR A 253 -7.13 -0.02 -37.59
CA THR A 253 -6.05 -0.13 -36.60
C THR A 253 -6.63 0.22 -35.24
N THR A 254 -6.66 -0.77 -34.33
CA THR A 254 -6.97 -0.57 -32.91
C THR A 254 -5.66 -0.67 -32.15
N VAL A 255 -5.31 0.39 -31.40
CA VAL A 255 -4.19 0.38 -30.46
C VAL A 255 -4.78 0.63 -29.09
N ASP A 256 -4.53 -0.32 -28.20
CA ASP A 256 -4.83 -0.22 -26.78
C ASP A 256 -3.53 0.13 -26.05
N GLY A 257 -3.62 0.96 -25.02
CA GLY A 257 -2.48 1.29 -24.19
C GLY A 257 -2.06 0.12 -23.30
N ASP A 258 -0.76 -0.16 -23.21
CA ASP A 258 -0.25 -1.22 -22.35
C ASP A 258 -0.30 -0.78 -20.86
N PRO A 259 -1.04 -1.49 -19.99
CA PRO A 259 -1.11 -1.15 -18.56
C PRO A 259 0.24 -1.42 -17.89
N THR A 260 0.81 -0.39 -17.28
CA THR A 260 2.01 -0.52 -16.44
C THR A 260 1.65 -0.32 -14.98
N LEU A 261 2.37 -1.03 -14.10
CA LEU A 261 2.19 -0.91 -12.65
C LEU A 261 2.96 0.31 -12.17
N ILE A 262 2.27 1.22 -11.50
CA ILE A 262 2.86 2.45 -10.99
C ILE A 262 3.14 2.31 -9.52
N GLU A 263 4.38 2.63 -9.14
CA GLU A 263 4.81 2.55 -7.75
C GLU A 263 4.74 3.91 -7.04
N ARG A 264 4.95 5.07 -7.71
CA ARG A 264 4.91 6.40 -7.06
C ARG A 264 4.58 7.56 -8.02
N ALA A 265 3.89 8.58 -7.51
CA ALA A 265 3.69 9.87 -8.20
C ALA A 265 5.02 10.61 -8.39
N GLY A 266 5.32 11.03 -9.61
CA GLY A 266 6.54 11.75 -9.93
C GLY A 266 6.49 12.49 -11.27
N LEU A 267 7.66 12.80 -11.81
CA LEU A 267 7.81 13.45 -13.11
C LEU A 267 9.08 12.95 -13.79
N GLN A 268 8.96 12.29 -14.94
CA GLN A 268 10.12 11.82 -15.72
C GLN A 268 10.37 12.70 -16.95
N GLY A 269 11.64 13.03 -17.18
CA GLY A 269 12.12 13.69 -18.39
C GLY A 269 11.87 12.83 -19.63
N THR A 270 11.59 13.47 -20.75
CA THR A 270 11.25 12.80 -22.02
C THR A 270 12.48 12.29 -22.76
N THR A 271 13.64 12.90 -22.56
CA THR A 271 14.88 12.55 -23.26
C THR A 271 15.89 11.90 -22.33
N THR A 272 16.50 10.83 -22.80
CA THR A 272 17.67 10.21 -22.16
C THR A 272 18.82 11.22 -22.08
N LEU A 273 19.48 11.29 -20.91
CA LEU A 273 20.65 12.13 -20.70
C LEU A 273 21.77 11.72 -21.66
N GLY A 274 22.52 12.69 -22.18
CA GLY A 274 23.67 12.40 -23.04
C GLY A 274 23.35 11.92 -24.46
N ALA A 275 22.07 11.79 -24.84
CA ALA A 275 21.67 11.20 -26.12
C ALA A 275 22.25 11.93 -27.36
N THR A 276 22.43 13.25 -27.28
CA THR A 276 22.92 14.08 -28.40
C THR A 276 24.15 14.92 -28.04
N ALA A 277 24.25 15.40 -26.81
CA ALA A 277 25.36 16.22 -26.31
C ALA A 277 25.53 16.03 -24.79
N ASP A 278 26.66 16.52 -24.26
CA ASP A 278 26.89 16.59 -22.82
C ASP A 278 25.84 17.49 -22.16
N ASN A 279 25.46 17.12 -20.93
CA ASN A 279 24.47 17.87 -20.18
C ASN A 279 25.14 19.09 -19.52
N VAL A 280 24.66 20.29 -19.84
CA VAL A 280 25.23 21.55 -19.32
C VAL A 280 24.18 22.28 -18.49
N ILE A 281 24.47 22.52 -17.21
CA ILE A 281 23.68 23.40 -16.35
C ILE A 281 24.33 24.78 -16.36
N ALA A 282 23.69 25.74 -17.01
CA ALA A 282 24.20 27.11 -17.11
C ALA A 282 24.36 27.76 -15.74
N LYS A 283 25.29 28.71 -15.62
CA LYS A 283 25.44 29.51 -14.40
C LYS A 283 24.12 30.19 -13.98
N ASP A 284 23.93 30.37 -12.69
CA ASP A 284 22.74 30.97 -12.07
C ASP A 284 21.41 30.26 -12.42
N SER A 285 21.46 29.00 -12.88
CA SER A 285 20.25 28.28 -13.27
C SER A 285 19.40 27.90 -12.07
N THR A 286 18.11 28.20 -12.13
CA THR A 286 17.14 27.86 -11.09
C THR A 286 15.96 27.07 -11.63
N LEU A 287 15.43 26.16 -10.81
CA LEU A 287 14.28 25.31 -11.07
C LEU A 287 13.20 25.64 -10.05
N LYS A 288 11.94 25.77 -10.49
CA LYS A 288 10.80 25.96 -9.59
C LYS A 288 10.10 24.64 -9.39
N ILE A 289 10.01 24.18 -8.15
CA ILE A 289 9.30 22.94 -7.82
C ILE A 289 8.12 23.27 -6.91
N THR A 290 6.95 22.81 -7.32
CA THR A 290 5.71 22.93 -6.56
C THR A 290 5.29 21.54 -6.11
N VAL A 291 5.01 21.38 -4.81
CA VAL A 291 4.49 20.13 -4.24
C VAL A 291 3.05 20.38 -3.83
N GLY A 292 2.09 19.74 -4.50
CA GLY A 292 0.66 19.94 -4.31
C GLY A 292 0.23 21.37 -4.57
N SER A 293 -0.55 21.93 -3.64
CA SER A 293 -1.04 23.31 -3.69
C SER A 293 -0.13 24.33 -2.99
N ASN A 294 1.06 23.92 -2.53
CA ASN A 294 2.00 24.84 -1.88
C ASN A 294 2.58 25.83 -2.90
N SER A 295 3.16 26.93 -2.41
CA SER A 295 3.90 27.85 -3.28
C SER A 295 5.14 27.18 -3.87
N ALA A 296 5.43 27.50 -5.13
CA ALA A 296 6.63 27.00 -5.80
C ALA A 296 7.89 27.44 -5.04
N VAL A 297 8.79 26.48 -4.80
CA VAL A 297 10.08 26.71 -4.17
C VAL A 297 11.14 26.77 -5.28
N GLU A 298 12.01 27.77 -5.19
CA GLU A 298 13.10 27.97 -6.15
C GLU A 298 14.36 27.20 -5.70
N VAL A 299 14.84 26.35 -6.58
CA VAL A 299 15.98 25.44 -6.39
C VAL A 299 17.10 25.91 -7.30
N ALA A 300 18.16 26.47 -6.73
CA ALA A 300 19.34 26.86 -7.49
C ALA A 300 20.17 25.62 -7.84
N LEU A 301 20.18 25.24 -9.13
CA LEU A 301 20.89 24.06 -9.63
C LEU A 301 22.38 24.35 -9.91
N ASN A 302 22.72 25.61 -10.21
CA ASN A 302 24.09 26.06 -10.32
C ASN A 302 24.21 27.51 -9.84
N ASP A 303 24.73 27.69 -8.62
CA ASP A 303 24.95 28.98 -7.95
C ASP A 303 26.40 29.47 -8.13
N THR A 304 27.10 28.98 -9.16
CA THR A 304 28.51 29.33 -9.43
C THR A 304 28.63 30.31 -10.59
N THR A 305 29.82 30.90 -10.74
CA THR A 305 30.11 31.89 -11.78
C THR A 305 30.33 31.30 -13.17
N ALA A 306 30.29 29.96 -13.33
CA ALA A 306 30.56 29.26 -14.57
C ALA A 306 29.53 28.15 -14.85
N ASP A 307 29.37 27.80 -16.13
CA ASP A 307 28.53 26.68 -16.55
C ASP A 307 29.12 25.36 -16.05
N LYS A 308 28.27 24.45 -15.58
CA LYS A 308 28.68 23.12 -15.12
C LYS A 308 28.32 22.08 -16.17
N THR A 309 29.34 21.45 -16.75
CA THR A 309 29.20 20.43 -17.79
C THR A 309 29.39 19.04 -17.22
N TYR A 310 28.44 18.16 -17.49
CA TYR A 310 28.46 16.75 -17.15
C TYR A 310 28.71 15.95 -18.43
N ALA A 311 29.80 15.16 -18.45
CA ALA A 311 30.26 14.41 -19.62
C ALA A 311 29.40 13.16 -19.90
N THR A 312 28.14 13.39 -20.25
CA THR A 312 27.11 12.36 -20.45
C THR A 312 27.03 11.85 -21.89
N LYS A 313 27.69 12.50 -22.87
CA LYS A 313 27.53 12.22 -24.30
C LYS A 313 27.98 10.81 -24.72
N THR A 314 27.24 10.25 -25.67
CA THR A 314 27.61 9.05 -26.45
C THR A 314 28.97 9.21 -27.15
N GLY A 315 30.02 8.62 -26.58
CA GLY A 315 31.41 8.65 -27.09
C GLY A 315 32.51 8.46 -26.03
N ALA A 316 32.20 8.71 -24.75
CA ALA A 316 33.08 8.37 -23.62
C ALA A 316 32.96 6.88 -23.20
N ASP A 317 33.83 6.41 -22.31
CA ASP A 317 33.68 5.14 -21.60
C ASP A 317 32.35 5.13 -20.84
N ASP A 318 31.61 4.01 -20.85
CA ASP A 318 30.27 3.93 -20.26
C ASP A 318 30.29 4.20 -18.74
N ASN A 319 31.40 3.91 -18.06
CA ASN A 319 31.57 4.22 -16.64
C ASN A 319 31.68 5.74 -16.40
N VAL A 320 32.32 6.47 -17.31
CA VAL A 320 32.46 7.94 -17.22
C VAL A 320 31.11 8.62 -17.44
N LYS A 321 30.28 8.08 -18.34
CA LYS A 321 28.92 8.59 -18.57
C LYS A 321 28.04 8.35 -17.36
N GLN A 322 28.06 7.14 -16.79
CA GLN A 322 27.26 6.82 -15.62
C GLN A 322 27.69 7.68 -14.42
N ALA A 323 29.01 7.82 -14.20
CA ALA A 323 29.52 8.71 -13.15
C ALA A 323 29.09 10.17 -13.36
N ALA A 324 29.11 10.67 -14.61
CA ALA A 324 28.64 12.03 -14.92
C ALA A 324 27.13 12.20 -14.72
N MET A 325 26.33 11.18 -15.03
CA MET A 325 24.88 11.17 -14.77
C MET A 325 24.57 11.10 -13.28
N ASP A 326 25.31 10.28 -12.53
CA ASP A 326 25.17 10.15 -11.08
C ASP A 326 25.61 11.43 -10.36
N ASP A 327 26.69 12.08 -10.82
CA ASP A 327 27.13 13.39 -10.32
C ASP A 327 26.08 14.47 -10.59
N LEU A 328 25.45 14.46 -11.77
CA LEU A 328 24.33 15.36 -12.08
C LEU A 328 23.17 15.15 -11.10
N ILE A 329 22.72 13.91 -10.89
CA ILE A 329 21.63 13.61 -9.95
C ILE A 329 22.00 13.99 -8.52
N LYS A 330 23.24 13.72 -8.10
CA LYS A 330 23.77 14.09 -6.78
C LYS A 330 23.74 15.59 -6.57
N ASP A 331 24.17 16.38 -7.56
CA ASP A 331 24.14 17.83 -7.49
C ASP A 331 22.71 18.38 -7.48
N VAL A 332 21.79 17.79 -8.25
CA VAL A 332 20.37 18.13 -8.22
C VAL A 332 19.78 17.84 -6.83
N ASN A 333 20.07 16.67 -6.24
CA ASN A 333 19.62 16.31 -4.90
C ASN A 333 20.24 17.19 -3.80
N ALA A 334 21.49 17.61 -3.94
CA ALA A 334 22.13 18.58 -3.03
C ALA A 334 21.44 19.95 -3.13
N SER A 335 21.04 20.34 -4.34
CA SER A 335 20.28 21.58 -4.57
C SER A 335 18.88 21.53 -3.97
N LEU A 336 18.19 20.39 -4.09
CA LEU A 336 16.89 20.13 -3.44
C LEU A 336 16.98 20.20 -1.90
N GLN A 337 18.06 19.65 -1.33
CA GLN A 337 18.35 19.75 0.11
C GLN A 337 18.57 21.21 0.54
N LYS A 338 19.39 21.97 -0.19
CA LYS A 338 19.63 23.40 0.09
C LYS A 338 18.34 24.23 0.02
N ALA A 339 17.41 23.85 -0.85
CA ALA A 339 16.10 24.46 -0.99
C ALA A 339 15.04 23.95 0.00
N GLY A 340 15.37 22.97 0.86
CA GLY A 340 14.47 22.43 1.89
C GLY A 340 13.38 21.48 1.35
N LEU A 341 13.58 20.87 0.18
CA LEU A 341 12.66 19.90 -0.42
C LEU A 341 13.07 18.44 -0.22
N SER A 342 14.14 18.14 0.50
CA SER A 342 14.68 16.77 0.65
C SER A 342 13.66 15.75 1.16
N ASP A 343 12.74 16.20 2.01
CA ASP A 343 11.71 15.35 2.63
C ASP A 343 10.48 15.17 1.73
N LYS A 344 10.43 15.90 0.60
CA LYS A 344 9.26 16.00 -0.29
C LYS A 344 9.54 15.53 -1.70
N VAL A 345 10.73 15.79 -2.25
CA VAL A 345 11.09 15.51 -3.64
C VAL A 345 12.50 14.93 -3.72
N GLU A 346 12.67 13.91 -4.55
CA GLU A 346 13.95 13.27 -4.84
C GLU A 346 14.18 13.18 -6.35
N ALA A 347 15.36 13.55 -6.82
CA ALA A 347 15.77 13.29 -8.20
C ALA A 347 16.47 11.93 -8.30
N SER A 348 16.20 11.18 -9.36
CA SER A 348 16.86 9.92 -9.68
C SER A 348 16.95 9.71 -11.20
N LEU A 349 17.60 8.63 -11.62
CA LEU A 349 17.62 8.16 -13.01
C LEU A 349 16.62 7.02 -13.20
N SER A 350 15.93 7.02 -14.34
CA SER A 350 15.14 5.89 -14.84
C SER A 350 16.03 4.80 -15.47
N LYS A 351 15.46 3.61 -15.75
CA LYS A 351 16.11 2.52 -16.52
C LYS A 351 16.66 2.98 -17.86
N ASP A 352 16.04 3.99 -18.45
CA ASP A 352 16.43 4.54 -19.76
C ASP A 352 17.33 5.79 -19.61
N ASN A 353 17.96 5.98 -18.45
CA ASN A 353 18.85 7.11 -18.14
C ASN A 353 18.19 8.49 -18.30
N LYS A 354 16.90 8.58 -17.96
CA LYS A 354 16.13 9.83 -17.91
C LYS A 354 16.08 10.35 -16.49
N VAL A 355 16.18 11.66 -16.29
CA VAL A 355 15.99 12.28 -14.97
C VAL A 355 14.54 12.13 -14.55
N GLN A 356 14.30 11.75 -13.30
CA GLN A 356 12.96 11.67 -12.73
C GLN A 356 12.91 12.30 -11.34
N PHE A 357 11.89 13.11 -11.08
CA PHE A 357 11.58 13.67 -9.77
C PHE A 357 10.48 12.83 -9.12
N ILE A 358 10.71 12.33 -7.91
CA ILE A 358 9.81 11.43 -7.20
C ILE A 358 9.27 12.15 -5.97
N SER A 359 7.96 12.06 -5.71
CA SER A 359 7.35 12.60 -4.50
C SER A 359 7.56 11.68 -3.30
N LYS A 360 8.37 12.13 -2.33
CA LYS A 360 8.46 11.53 -0.99
C LYS A 360 7.20 11.74 -0.16
N SER A 361 6.46 12.80 -0.46
CA SER A 361 5.22 13.13 0.23
C SER A 361 3.97 12.43 -0.32
N GLY A 362 4.07 11.75 -1.47
CA GLY A 362 2.91 11.17 -2.16
C GLY A 362 1.96 12.20 -2.78
N VAL A 363 2.31 13.48 -2.75
CA VAL A 363 1.55 14.58 -3.34
C VAL A 363 2.16 14.98 -4.68
N ASP A 364 1.32 15.39 -5.63
CA ASP A 364 1.68 15.84 -6.98
C ASP A 364 2.86 16.82 -6.99
N ILE A 365 3.78 16.63 -7.94
CA ILE A 365 4.90 17.54 -8.17
C ILE A 365 4.74 18.19 -9.54
N SER A 366 4.92 19.50 -9.61
CA SER A 366 5.17 20.20 -10.86
C SER A 366 6.54 20.86 -10.83
N VAL A 367 7.22 20.83 -11.97
CA VAL A 367 8.56 21.37 -12.16
C VAL A 367 8.49 22.39 -13.30
N ALA A 368 8.95 23.61 -13.05
CA ALA A 368 9.00 24.65 -14.06
C ALA A 368 10.40 25.29 -14.11
N ASN A 369 10.74 25.87 -15.25
CA ASN A 369 11.97 26.66 -15.36
C ASN A 369 11.89 27.90 -14.44
N GLY A 370 12.96 28.15 -13.71
CA GLY A 370 13.29 29.47 -13.18
C GLY A 370 14.17 30.21 -14.18
N VAL A 371 15.41 30.49 -13.80
CA VAL A 371 16.43 31.15 -14.64
C VAL A 371 17.25 30.08 -15.38
N GLY A 372 17.71 30.37 -16.61
CA GLY A 372 18.71 29.55 -17.32
C GLY A 372 18.19 28.30 -18.05
N THR A 373 16.88 28.08 -18.12
CA THR A 373 16.23 26.93 -18.82
C THR A 373 16.79 25.52 -18.48
N PRO A 374 17.07 25.20 -17.20
CA PRO A 374 17.72 23.94 -16.83
C PRO A 374 16.88 22.70 -17.10
N MET A 375 15.56 22.81 -17.29
CA MET A 375 14.71 21.67 -17.63
C MET A 375 15.15 20.98 -18.91
N THR A 376 15.59 21.71 -19.93
CA THR A 376 16.11 21.12 -21.17
C THR A 376 17.40 20.35 -20.92
N SER A 377 18.28 20.88 -20.07
CA SER A 377 19.50 20.22 -19.64
C SER A 377 19.28 19.02 -18.72
N LEU A 378 18.11 18.87 -18.11
CA LEU A 378 17.69 17.69 -17.35
C LEU A 378 16.84 16.73 -18.19
N GLY A 379 16.66 17.02 -19.48
CA GLY A 379 15.97 16.16 -20.43
C GLY A 379 14.44 16.30 -20.50
N PHE A 380 13.91 17.47 -20.14
CA PHE A 380 12.50 17.83 -20.31
C PHE A 380 12.32 18.74 -21.53
N THR A 381 11.31 18.48 -22.37
CA THR A 381 11.20 19.09 -23.71
C THR A 381 10.25 20.28 -23.82
N GLY A 382 9.51 20.66 -22.77
CA GLY A 382 8.63 21.82 -22.83
C GLY A 382 8.03 22.29 -21.51
N THR A 383 7.24 23.37 -21.59
CA THR A 383 6.47 23.95 -20.46
C THR A 383 5.35 23.05 -19.95
N THR A 384 4.92 22.06 -20.75
CA THR A 384 3.83 21.12 -20.44
C THR A 384 4.33 19.84 -19.75
N ASP A 385 5.58 19.43 -20.02
CA ASP A 385 6.24 18.29 -19.35
C ASP A 385 6.48 18.54 -17.85
N GLY A 386 6.39 19.80 -17.44
CA GLY A 386 6.54 20.28 -16.06
C GLY A 386 5.27 20.32 -15.23
N THR A 387 4.10 20.18 -15.86
CA THR A 387 2.79 20.49 -15.24
C THR A 387 1.89 19.28 -15.06
N ALA A 388 2.20 18.14 -15.68
CA ALA A 388 1.45 16.91 -15.55
C ALA A 388 2.29 15.88 -14.80
N VAL A 389 1.88 15.49 -13.60
CA VAL A 389 2.45 14.35 -12.86
C VAL A 389 2.46 13.17 -13.82
N LYS A 390 3.65 12.64 -14.11
CA LYS A 390 3.80 11.40 -14.85
C LYS A 390 4.18 10.36 -13.83
N ASN A 391 3.36 9.34 -13.70
CA ASN A 391 3.72 8.23 -12.84
C ASN A 391 5.04 7.63 -13.33
N VAL A 392 6.03 7.70 -12.45
CA VAL A 392 7.39 7.30 -12.79
C VAL A 392 7.48 5.82 -12.49
N GLU A 393 7.86 5.02 -13.49
CA GLU A 393 8.45 3.71 -13.22
C GLU A 393 9.68 3.98 -12.36
N GLN A 394 9.51 3.85 -11.05
CA GLN A 394 10.63 3.44 -10.24
C GLN A 394 11.08 2.13 -10.88
N VAL A 395 12.31 2.12 -11.38
CA VAL A 395 13.02 0.86 -11.49
C VAL A 395 12.95 0.32 -10.08
N ALA A 396 12.12 -0.72 -9.89
CA ALA A 396 12.21 -1.63 -8.76
C ALA A 396 13.57 -2.35 -8.84
N GLY A 397 14.63 -1.55 -8.76
CA GLY A 397 15.96 -1.95 -8.39
C GLY A 397 15.94 -1.96 -6.86
N PRO A 398 16.54 -2.98 -6.23
CA PRO A 398 16.39 -3.27 -4.80
C PRO A 398 16.84 -2.17 -3.82
N GLY A 399 17.31 -1.00 -4.28
CA GLY A 399 17.70 0.16 -3.46
C GLY A 399 16.62 1.24 -3.22
N ALA A 400 15.35 1.00 -3.56
CA ALA A 400 14.26 1.91 -3.19
C ALA A 400 14.01 1.87 -1.67
N GLU A 401 14.27 2.96 -0.92
CA GLU A 401 13.84 3.08 0.48
C GLU A 401 12.32 3.06 0.53
N GLY A 402 11.74 1.94 1.01
CA GLY A 402 10.31 1.86 1.25
C GLY A 402 9.93 2.61 2.54
N THR A 403 8.69 3.08 2.66
CA THR A 403 8.20 3.91 3.79
C THR A 403 8.06 3.15 5.12
N GLY A 404 8.63 1.96 5.23
CA GLY A 404 8.41 1.04 6.35
C GLY A 404 7.11 0.24 6.22
N PHE A 405 7.07 -0.90 6.89
CA PHE A 405 5.87 -1.68 7.11
C PHE A 405 5.03 -1.05 8.22
N ASN A 406 3.80 -0.64 7.89
CA ASN A 406 2.86 -0.06 8.86
C ASN A 406 1.60 -0.93 8.95
N THR A 407 1.20 -1.28 10.18
CA THR A 407 -0.06 -1.98 10.45
C THR A 407 -0.71 -1.46 11.73
N THR A 408 -2.00 -1.70 11.86
CA THR A 408 -2.77 -1.36 13.06
C THR A 408 -3.47 -2.60 13.58
N PHE A 409 -3.15 -3.00 14.81
CA PHE A 409 -3.81 -4.10 15.50
C PHE A 409 -5.05 -3.59 16.23
N GLN A 410 -6.19 -4.25 16.03
CA GLN A 410 -7.37 -4.03 16.85
C GLN A 410 -7.22 -4.83 18.16
N ILE A 411 -6.80 -4.13 19.22
CA ILE A 411 -6.47 -4.70 20.54
C ILE A 411 -7.57 -4.44 21.58
N GLY A 412 -8.80 -4.20 21.13
CA GLY A 412 -9.94 -4.03 22.02
C GLY A 412 -11.27 -4.33 21.35
N ALA A 413 -12.30 -4.54 22.17
CA ALA A 413 -13.64 -4.94 21.73
C ALA A 413 -14.44 -3.80 21.07
N ASN A 414 -13.99 -2.53 21.15
CA ASN A 414 -14.71 -1.36 20.65
C ASN A 414 -13.90 -0.55 19.62
N GLU A 415 -14.60 0.25 18.84
CA GLU A 415 -14.02 1.16 17.85
C GLU A 415 -13.01 2.14 18.49
N GLY A 416 -11.88 2.37 17.80
CA GLY A 416 -10.80 3.25 18.27
C GLY A 416 -9.80 2.61 19.24
N GLN A 417 -9.99 1.34 19.62
CA GLN A 417 -9.05 0.59 20.47
C GLN A 417 -8.01 -0.14 19.61
N SER A 418 -7.14 0.62 18.95
CA SER A 418 -6.11 0.10 18.04
C SER A 418 -4.69 0.48 18.47
N MET A 419 -3.73 -0.37 18.13
CA MET A 419 -2.30 -0.13 18.33
C MET A 419 -1.58 -0.16 16.98
N SER A 420 -0.88 0.91 16.65
CA SER A 420 -0.06 0.98 15.44
C SER A 420 1.32 0.36 15.67
N LEU A 421 1.79 -0.41 14.69
CA LEU A 421 3.14 -0.92 14.56
C LEU A 421 3.72 -0.38 13.26
N ASN A 422 4.88 0.28 13.37
CA ASN A 422 5.65 0.75 12.25
C ASN A 422 7.04 0.10 12.35
N ILE A 423 7.47 -0.57 11.28
CA ILE A 423 8.78 -1.18 11.15
C ILE A 423 9.46 -0.52 9.95
N ASN A 424 10.60 0.13 10.14
CA ASN A 424 11.31 0.76 9.03
C ASN A 424 11.91 -0.27 8.06
N ASP A 425 12.32 0.17 6.87
CA ASP A 425 13.10 -0.69 5.96
C ASP A 425 14.47 -1.01 6.57
N MET A 426 14.82 -2.29 6.59
CA MET A 426 16.03 -2.82 7.23
C MET A 426 16.96 -3.53 6.25
N ARG A 427 16.74 -3.32 4.94
CA ARG A 427 17.65 -3.78 3.88
C ARG A 427 18.94 -2.96 3.82
N SER A 428 19.92 -3.46 3.08
CA SER A 428 21.27 -2.89 3.04
C SER A 428 21.28 -1.41 2.59
N ALA A 429 20.41 -1.05 1.63
CA ALA A 429 20.27 0.31 1.13
C ALA A 429 19.73 1.28 2.19
N ALA A 430 18.63 0.92 2.86
CA ALA A 430 18.04 1.75 3.93
C ALA A 430 18.96 1.87 5.17
N LEU A 431 19.75 0.82 5.43
CA LEU A 431 20.80 0.85 6.44
C LEU A 431 22.00 1.74 6.03
N GLY A 432 22.14 2.07 4.75
CA GLY A 432 23.21 2.90 4.19
C GLY A 432 24.50 2.15 3.97
N ILE A 433 24.47 0.81 3.98
CA ILE A 433 25.65 -0.06 3.77
C ILE A 433 25.80 -0.54 2.32
N THR A 434 24.88 -0.15 1.45
CA THR A 434 25.04 -0.23 -0.01
C THR A 434 24.86 1.14 -0.65
N GLY A 435 25.44 1.28 -1.83
CA GLY A 435 25.36 2.50 -2.62
C GLY A 435 25.47 2.18 -4.11
N ASN A 436 25.65 3.23 -4.90
CA ASN A 436 25.88 3.10 -6.33
C ASN A 436 27.33 2.69 -6.60
N ALA A 437 27.55 1.92 -7.66
CA ALA A 437 28.89 1.58 -8.12
C ALA A 437 29.74 2.83 -8.37
N GLY A 438 30.94 2.87 -7.81
CA GLY A 438 31.87 4.00 -7.94
C GLY A 438 31.59 5.19 -7.00
N GLN A 439 30.54 5.12 -6.17
CA GLN A 439 30.30 6.10 -5.11
C GLN A 439 31.44 6.03 -4.08
N LYS A 440 31.92 7.19 -3.62
CA LYS A 440 32.97 7.27 -2.57
C LYS A 440 32.55 6.45 -1.34
N GLY A 441 33.39 5.48 -0.96
CA GLY A 441 33.13 4.55 0.14
C GLY A 441 32.47 3.22 -0.27
N PHE A 442 32.14 3.03 -1.54
CA PHE A 442 31.52 1.82 -2.10
C PHE A 442 32.35 1.24 -3.27
N THR A 443 32.10 -0.03 -3.61
CA THR A 443 32.83 -0.75 -4.67
C THR A 443 32.63 -0.11 -6.04
N ALA A 444 33.62 -0.22 -6.92
CA ALA A 444 33.57 0.34 -8.27
C ALA A 444 32.57 -0.36 -9.21
N THR A 445 32.11 -1.56 -8.83
CA THR A 445 31.13 -2.37 -9.56
C THR A 445 30.05 -2.85 -8.61
N ASN A 446 28.88 -3.18 -9.17
CA ASN A 446 27.82 -3.83 -8.41
C ASN A 446 28.24 -5.27 -8.07
N THR A 447 28.41 -5.55 -6.79
CA THR A 447 28.85 -6.85 -6.27
C THR A 447 27.78 -7.54 -5.43
N VAL A 448 26.80 -6.78 -4.94
CA VAL A 448 25.77 -7.22 -3.99
C VAL A 448 24.49 -7.61 -4.72
N THR A 449 23.90 -8.73 -4.31
CA THR A 449 22.61 -9.21 -4.80
C THR A 449 21.48 -8.88 -3.82
N ASN A 450 20.23 -9.04 -4.26
CA ASN A 450 19.06 -8.94 -3.38
C ASN A 450 18.85 -10.20 -2.49
N GLY A 451 19.79 -11.14 -2.52
CA GLY A 451 19.76 -12.38 -1.74
C GLY A 451 18.80 -13.47 -2.22
N THR A 452 17.91 -13.17 -3.18
CA THR A 452 16.91 -14.12 -3.72
C THR A 452 17.15 -14.42 -5.20
N THR A 453 17.92 -13.58 -5.88
CA THR A 453 18.33 -13.71 -7.28
C THR A 453 19.82 -13.44 -7.39
N ASP A 454 20.53 -14.10 -8.31
CA ASP A 454 21.98 -13.90 -8.52
C ASP A 454 22.31 -12.60 -9.29
N ILE A 455 21.35 -11.68 -9.38
CA ILE A 455 21.50 -10.41 -10.11
C ILE A 455 22.17 -9.39 -9.18
N LYS A 456 23.38 -8.96 -9.55
CA LYS A 456 24.17 -7.96 -8.82
C LYS A 456 23.75 -6.55 -9.23
N GLN A 457 23.09 -5.83 -8.32
CA GLN A 457 22.47 -4.52 -8.62
C GLN A 457 22.95 -3.39 -7.69
N GLU A 458 23.66 -3.73 -6.62
CA GLU A 458 24.13 -2.79 -5.60
C GLU A 458 25.65 -2.90 -5.41
N ALA A 459 26.29 -1.81 -5.01
CA ALA A 459 27.69 -1.79 -4.61
C ALA A 459 27.81 -1.92 -3.08
N ALA A 460 28.70 -2.80 -2.62
CA ALA A 460 29.01 -2.96 -1.21
C ALA A 460 29.90 -1.82 -0.70
N LEU A 461 30.02 -1.69 0.63
CA LEU A 461 31.06 -0.88 1.24
C LEU A 461 32.45 -1.33 0.78
N ASN A 462 33.30 -0.37 0.43
CA ASN A 462 34.66 -0.64 0.01
C ASN A 462 35.59 -0.78 1.23
N VAL A 463 36.31 -1.89 1.32
CA VAL A 463 37.35 -2.13 2.32
C VAL A 463 38.71 -2.45 1.71
N MET A 464 38.91 -2.16 0.42
CA MET A 464 40.15 -2.45 -0.30
C MET A 464 41.35 -1.58 0.12
N ASN A 465 41.09 -0.46 0.82
CA ASN A 465 42.14 0.36 1.41
C ASN A 465 41.79 0.79 2.84
N LYS A 466 42.79 1.26 3.58
CA LYS A 466 42.68 1.61 5.00
C LYS A 466 41.69 2.76 5.26
N ASP A 467 41.68 3.76 4.39
CA ASP A 467 40.85 4.96 4.58
C ASP A 467 39.38 4.64 4.33
N ASP A 468 39.09 3.86 3.28
CA ASP A 468 37.75 3.35 2.97
C ASP A 468 37.28 2.35 4.01
N ALA A 469 38.15 1.48 4.53
CA ALA A 469 37.81 0.59 5.64
C ALA A 469 37.46 1.34 6.94
N SER A 470 38.12 2.48 7.19
CA SER A 470 37.79 3.35 8.33
C SER A 470 36.48 4.10 8.11
N ALA A 471 36.18 4.52 6.88
CA ALA A 471 34.88 5.09 6.52
C ALA A 471 33.75 4.05 6.66
N ALA A 472 33.98 2.81 6.21
CA ALA A 472 33.05 1.70 6.33
C ALA A 472 32.68 1.40 7.79
N LEU A 473 33.64 1.49 8.73
CA LEU A 473 33.35 1.36 10.17
C LEU A 473 32.33 2.39 10.66
N THR A 474 32.43 3.64 10.22
CA THR A 474 31.50 4.70 10.61
C THR A 474 30.11 4.43 10.05
N THR A 475 30.02 3.97 8.80
CA THR A 475 28.76 3.61 8.16
C THR A 475 28.10 2.39 8.82
N ILE A 476 28.87 1.35 9.14
CA ILE A 476 28.39 0.16 9.85
C ILE A 476 27.93 0.51 11.27
N ASP A 477 28.61 1.42 11.96
CA ASP A 477 28.18 1.91 13.28
C ASP A 477 26.86 2.69 13.22
N GLY A 478 26.67 3.49 12.16
CA GLY A 478 25.40 4.12 11.85
C GLY A 478 24.28 3.09 11.62
N ALA A 479 24.55 2.05 10.83
CA ALA A 479 23.61 0.96 10.59
C ALA A 479 23.27 0.16 11.87
N LEU A 480 24.26 -0.16 12.70
CA LEU A 480 24.06 -0.81 14.00
C LEU A 480 23.17 0.03 14.93
N THR A 481 23.37 1.35 14.93
CA THR A 481 22.56 2.29 15.70
C THR A 481 21.10 2.30 15.20
N LYS A 482 20.89 2.31 13.88
CA LYS A 482 19.54 2.20 13.28
C LYS A 482 18.84 0.89 13.66
N VAL A 483 19.51 -0.26 13.49
CA VAL A 483 18.95 -1.57 13.86
C VAL A 483 18.65 -1.66 15.35
N SER A 484 19.56 -1.18 16.19
CA SER A 484 19.36 -1.20 17.65
C SER A 484 18.20 -0.31 18.09
N ALA A 485 18.05 0.87 17.47
CA ALA A 485 16.91 1.75 17.72
C ALA A 485 15.59 1.09 17.31
N GLU A 486 15.56 0.40 16.16
CA GLU A 486 14.37 -0.30 15.68
C GLU A 486 14.01 -1.48 16.60
N ARG A 487 14.99 -2.29 17.01
CA ARG A 487 14.78 -3.36 18.01
C ARG A 487 14.27 -2.83 19.34
N GLY A 488 14.76 -1.68 19.80
CA GLY A 488 14.26 -1.02 21.00
C GLY A 488 12.78 -0.64 20.89
N LYS A 489 12.33 -0.18 19.72
CA LYS A 489 10.91 0.09 19.46
C LYS A 489 10.08 -1.19 19.45
N LEU A 490 10.55 -2.23 18.77
CA LEU A 490 9.87 -3.53 18.71
C LEU A 490 9.71 -4.14 20.11
N GLY A 491 10.77 -4.15 20.93
CA GLY A 491 10.70 -4.62 22.31
C GLY A 491 9.74 -3.80 23.19
N ALA A 492 9.68 -2.48 22.99
CA ALA A 492 8.70 -1.64 23.68
C ALA A 492 7.26 -1.98 23.26
N ILE A 493 7.02 -2.27 21.98
CA ILE A 493 5.71 -2.69 21.48
C ILE A 493 5.35 -4.08 22.01
N GLN A 494 6.28 -5.02 22.03
CA GLN A 494 6.08 -6.35 22.61
C GLN A 494 5.64 -6.25 24.08
N ASN A 495 6.38 -5.51 24.91
CA ASN A 495 6.03 -5.31 26.32
C ASN A 495 4.62 -4.70 26.47
N ARG A 496 4.27 -3.74 25.61
CA ARG A 496 2.93 -3.13 25.61
C ARG A 496 1.84 -4.12 25.18
N LEU A 497 2.09 -4.95 24.17
CA LEU A 497 1.15 -5.99 23.72
C LEU A 497 0.97 -7.06 24.79
N GLU A 498 2.03 -7.50 25.47
CA GLU A 498 1.95 -8.45 26.59
C GLU A 498 1.16 -7.87 27.78
N HIS A 499 1.37 -6.61 28.13
CA HIS A 499 0.54 -5.95 29.15
C HIS A 499 -0.91 -5.79 28.70
N THR A 500 -1.13 -5.53 27.42
CA THR A 500 -2.49 -5.42 26.86
C THR A 500 -3.19 -6.77 26.88
N GLU A 501 -2.52 -7.85 26.48
CA GLU A 501 -3.01 -9.23 26.54
C GLU A 501 -3.46 -9.59 27.96
N ASN A 502 -2.60 -9.39 28.96
CA ASN A 502 -2.93 -9.66 30.36
C ASN A 502 -4.14 -8.83 30.85
N ASN A 503 -4.23 -7.55 30.43
CA ASN A 503 -5.35 -6.68 30.79
C ASN A 503 -6.66 -7.09 30.10
N LEU A 504 -6.60 -7.48 28.82
CA LEU A 504 -7.75 -7.97 28.06
C LEU A 504 -8.26 -9.28 28.64
N SER A 505 -7.36 -10.20 28.96
CA SER A 505 -7.66 -11.49 29.62
C SER A 505 -8.34 -11.27 30.98
N THR A 506 -7.77 -10.41 31.83
CA THR A 506 -8.38 -10.04 33.13
C THR A 506 -9.75 -9.38 32.95
N SER A 507 -9.91 -8.53 31.94
CA SER A 507 -11.18 -7.86 31.64
C SER A 507 -12.24 -8.85 31.14
N ALA A 508 -11.85 -9.80 30.29
CA ALA A 508 -12.70 -10.87 29.80
C ALA A 508 -13.15 -11.80 30.94
N GLU A 509 -12.24 -12.14 31.86
CA GLU A 509 -12.56 -12.92 33.07
C GLU A 509 -13.54 -12.18 33.98
N ASN A 510 -13.29 -10.89 34.26
CA ASN A 510 -14.17 -10.07 35.09
C ASN A 510 -15.57 -9.92 34.48
N LEU A 511 -15.66 -9.70 33.16
CA LEU A 511 -16.96 -9.62 32.47
C LEU A 511 -17.66 -10.99 32.42
N THR A 512 -16.91 -12.08 32.28
CA THR A 512 -17.47 -13.44 32.34
C THR A 512 -18.03 -13.73 33.73
N SER A 513 -17.32 -13.33 34.80
CA SER A 513 -17.80 -13.44 36.18
C SER A 513 -19.04 -12.56 36.42
N ALA A 514 -19.05 -11.34 35.90
CA ALA A 514 -20.21 -10.45 35.98
C ALA A 514 -21.42 -11.02 35.22
N GLN A 515 -21.19 -11.60 34.03
CA GLN A 515 -22.21 -12.28 33.25
C GLN A 515 -22.78 -13.47 34.03
N ALA A 516 -21.92 -14.34 34.58
CA ALA A 516 -22.31 -15.50 35.39
C ALA A 516 -23.20 -15.10 36.57
N ARG A 517 -22.89 -14.01 37.29
CA ARG A 517 -23.77 -13.51 38.37
C ARG A 517 -25.17 -13.10 37.91
N ILE A 518 -25.31 -12.68 36.66
CA ILE A 518 -26.60 -12.31 36.07
C ILE A 518 -27.31 -13.57 35.57
N THR A 519 -26.60 -14.47 34.90
CA THR A 519 -27.20 -15.56 34.14
C THR A 519 -27.31 -16.86 34.91
N ASP A 520 -26.45 -17.13 35.89
CA ASP A 520 -26.35 -18.46 36.49
C ASP A 520 -27.39 -18.65 37.60
N VAL A 521 -27.87 -19.89 37.72
CA VAL A 521 -28.87 -20.26 38.72
C VAL A 521 -28.21 -20.86 39.96
N ASP A 522 -28.71 -20.51 41.14
CA ASP A 522 -28.41 -21.26 42.36
C ASP A 522 -29.17 -22.60 42.30
N MET A 523 -28.43 -23.66 41.97
CA MET A 523 -28.97 -25.01 41.80
C MET A 523 -29.68 -25.53 43.04
N ALA A 524 -29.21 -25.18 44.24
CA ALA A 524 -29.82 -25.64 45.49
C ALA A 524 -31.18 -24.97 45.72
N SER A 525 -31.24 -23.66 45.47
CA SER A 525 -32.48 -22.89 45.58
C SER A 525 -33.52 -23.33 44.53
N GLU A 526 -33.12 -23.48 43.27
CA GLU A 526 -34.02 -23.86 42.19
C GLU A 526 -34.49 -25.32 42.31
N MET A 527 -33.67 -26.24 42.87
CA MET A 527 -34.09 -27.60 43.22
C MET A 527 -35.16 -27.61 44.33
N SER A 528 -35.01 -26.76 45.34
CA SER A 528 -36.04 -26.58 46.38
C SER A 528 -37.35 -26.07 45.79
N GLN A 529 -37.25 -25.12 44.86
CA GLN A 529 -38.40 -24.53 44.19
C GLN A 529 -39.10 -25.51 43.24
N TYR A 530 -38.33 -26.31 42.50
CA TYR A 530 -38.84 -27.43 41.70
C TYR A 530 -39.59 -28.45 42.58
N SER A 531 -38.96 -28.88 43.69
CA SER A 531 -39.56 -29.84 44.63
C SER A 531 -40.88 -29.30 45.22
N LYS A 532 -40.89 -28.03 45.66
CA LYS A 532 -42.10 -27.35 46.13
C LYS A 532 -43.21 -27.34 45.08
N ASN A 533 -42.90 -26.96 43.84
CA ASN A 533 -43.89 -26.89 42.76
C ASN A 533 -44.42 -28.28 42.39
N ASN A 534 -43.59 -29.32 42.46
CA ASN A 534 -44.01 -30.70 42.25
C ASN A 534 -44.97 -31.19 43.35
N ILE A 535 -44.65 -30.92 44.63
CA ILE A 535 -45.54 -31.23 45.76
C ILE A 535 -46.88 -30.49 45.64
N LEU A 536 -46.86 -29.21 45.24
CA LEU A 536 -48.08 -28.42 45.04
C LEU A 536 -48.92 -28.92 43.85
N ALA A 537 -48.30 -29.42 42.78
CA ALA A 537 -49.01 -30.04 41.66
C ALA A 537 -49.72 -31.34 42.11
N GLN A 538 -49.03 -32.19 42.89
CA GLN A 538 -49.63 -33.39 43.47
C GLN A 538 -50.78 -33.06 44.43
N ALA A 539 -50.63 -32.02 45.26
CA ALA A 539 -51.69 -31.55 46.14
C ALA A 539 -52.90 -30.98 45.37
N ALA A 540 -52.68 -30.24 44.27
CA ALA A 540 -53.75 -29.75 43.42
C ALA A 540 -54.49 -30.88 42.68
N GLN A 541 -53.79 -31.95 42.31
CA GLN A 541 -54.38 -33.17 41.76
C GLN A 541 -55.27 -33.89 42.79
N ALA A 542 -54.81 -33.97 44.05
CA ALA A 542 -55.62 -34.50 45.14
C ALA A 542 -56.86 -33.61 45.42
N MET A 543 -56.73 -32.28 45.39
CA MET A 543 -57.86 -31.35 45.51
C MET A 543 -58.83 -31.45 44.34
N LEU A 544 -58.35 -31.68 43.11
CA LEU A 544 -59.19 -31.91 41.93
C LEU A 544 -60.01 -33.21 42.09
N ALA A 545 -59.37 -34.28 42.57
CA ALA A 545 -60.07 -35.52 42.89
C ALA A 545 -61.16 -35.30 43.96
N GLN A 546 -60.84 -34.56 45.03
CA GLN A 546 -61.80 -34.21 46.09
C GLN A 546 -62.94 -33.31 45.60
N ALA A 547 -62.63 -32.32 44.76
CA ALA A 547 -63.60 -31.39 44.19
C ALA A 547 -64.55 -32.06 43.17
N ASN A 548 -64.15 -33.18 42.57
CA ASN A 548 -65.00 -34.00 41.71
C ASN A 548 -65.87 -35.00 42.49
N GLN A 549 -65.46 -35.40 43.70
CA GLN A 549 -66.27 -36.29 44.55
C GLN A 549 -67.53 -35.62 45.11
N GLN A 550 -67.47 -34.33 45.50
CA GLN A 550 -68.63 -33.63 46.08
C GLN A 550 -69.86 -33.57 45.13
N PRO A 551 -69.73 -33.17 43.84
CA PRO A 551 -70.85 -33.20 42.90
C PRO A 551 -71.33 -34.62 42.59
N GLN A 552 -70.42 -35.61 42.54
CA GLN A 552 -70.77 -37.01 42.26
C GLN A 552 -71.55 -37.67 43.40
N GLN A 553 -71.20 -37.37 44.66
CA GLN A 553 -71.95 -37.81 45.84
C GLN A 553 -73.37 -37.22 45.85
N VAL A 554 -73.53 -35.95 45.48
CA VAL A 554 -74.84 -35.30 45.35
C VAL A 554 -75.65 -35.86 44.18
N LEU A 555 -75.02 -36.19 43.05
CA LEU A 555 -75.67 -36.82 41.90
C LEU A 555 -76.10 -38.27 42.19
N GLN A 556 -75.36 -39.00 43.04
CA GLN A 556 -75.77 -40.32 43.55
C GLN A 556 -76.97 -40.25 44.50
N LEU A 557 -77.13 -39.16 45.26
CA LEU A 557 -78.28 -38.91 46.14
C LEU A 557 -79.54 -38.46 45.37
N LEU A 558 -79.40 -38.03 44.12
CA LEU A 558 -80.48 -37.57 43.24
C LEU A 558 -80.89 -38.61 42.17
N ARG A 559 -80.32 -39.83 42.22
CA ARG A 559 -80.66 -40.95 41.32
C ARG A 559 -81.65 -41.92 41.92
#